data_AF-A0A4D4J5P5-F1
#
_entry.id   AF-A0A4D4J5P5-F1
#
_cell.length_a   1.000
_cell.length_b   1.000
_cell.length_c   1.000
_cell.angle_alpha   90.00
_cell.angle_beta   90.00
_cell.angle_gamma   90.00
#
_symmetry.space_group_name_H-M   'P 1'
#
loop_
_entity.id
_entity.type
_entity.pdbx_description
1 polymer ?
#
loop_
_entity_poly.entity_id
_entity_poly.type
_entity_poly.pdbx_seq_one_letter_code
_entity_poly.pdbx_strand_id
1 'polypeptide(L)'
;MSGYGTNAGEMAGAASSIGGLANRVDELKGKLTASAVTAADFGRANAASASAYQTGLANLASWVAAHAKGMRDFADRLNRSKGGYEWAEGSSSADLNRAGGR
;
A
#
# COMPACT_ATOMS: atom_id res chain seq x y z
N MET A 1 31.27 -8.43 -5.71
CA MET A 1 30.44 -7.45 -4.96
C MET A 1 29.01 -7.62 -5.42
N SER A 2 28.18 -8.34 -4.66
CA SER A 2 26.72 -8.33 -4.88
C SER A 2 26.24 -6.98 -4.38
N GLY A 3 26.06 -6.04 -5.31
CA GLY A 3 26.00 -4.60 -5.05
C GLY A 3 24.67 -4.13 -4.51
N TYR A 4 24.69 -2.98 -3.83
CA TYR A 4 23.52 -2.26 -3.34
C TYR A 4 22.47 -1.97 -4.45
N GLY A 5 22.88 -1.89 -5.72
CA GLY A 5 21.98 -1.89 -6.88
C GLY A 5 21.03 -3.09 -7.01
N THR A 6 21.43 -4.31 -6.61
CA THR A 6 20.52 -5.48 -6.57
C THR A 6 19.42 -5.24 -5.53
N ASN A 7 19.78 -4.71 -4.36
CA ASN A 7 18.82 -4.39 -3.29
C ASN A 7 17.88 -3.25 -3.71
N ALA A 8 18.37 -2.23 -4.41
CA ALA A 8 17.56 -1.13 -4.94
C ALA A 8 16.50 -1.61 -5.97
N GLY A 9 16.88 -2.54 -6.85
CA GLY A 9 15.97 -3.17 -7.81
C GLY A 9 14.90 -4.04 -7.15
N GLU A 10 15.28 -4.87 -6.18
CA GLU A 10 14.36 -5.69 -5.39
C GLU A 10 13.37 -4.84 -4.57
N MET A 11 13.84 -3.73 -3.99
CA MET A 11 12.99 -2.76 -3.28
C MET A 11 11.95 -2.11 -4.21
N ALA A 12 12.33 -1.76 -5.44
CA ALA A 12 11.40 -1.23 -6.44
C ALA A 12 10.33 -2.27 -6.84
N GLY A 13 10.74 -3.52 -7.05
CA GLY A 13 9.84 -4.62 -7.36
C GLY A 13 8.85 -4.90 -6.24
N ALA A 14 9.32 -4.89 -4.99
CA ALA A 14 8.48 -5.04 -3.81
C ALA A 14 7.50 -3.86 -3.67
N ALA A 15 7.97 -2.62 -3.80
CA ALA A 15 7.12 -1.42 -3.72
C ALA A 15 6.00 -1.43 -4.77
N SER A 16 6.32 -1.80 -6.02
CA SER A 16 5.34 -1.96 -7.09
C SER A 16 4.29 -3.04 -6.78
N SER A 17 4.73 -4.20 -6.29
CA SER A 17 3.84 -5.30 -5.90
C SER A 17 2.90 -4.91 -4.76
N ILE A 18 3.43 -4.23 -3.74
CA ILE A 18 2.66 -3.72 -2.61
C ILE A 18 1.64 -2.67 -3.06
N GLY A 19 2.04 -1.75 -3.95
CA GLY A 19 1.13 -0.76 -4.54
C GLY A 19 0.00 -1.40 -5.34
N GLY A 20 0.31 -2.44 -6.13
CA GLY A 20 -0.69 -3.21 -6.86
C GLY A 20 -1.69 -3.92 -5.95
N LEU A 21 -1.21 -4.52 -4.85
CA LEU A 21 -2.09 -5.11 -3.83
C LEU A 21 -2.94 -4.05 -3.13
N ALA A 22 -2.40 -2.84 -2.86
CA ALA A 22 -3.14 -1.77 -2.21
C ALA A 22 -4.35 -1.33 -3.04
N ASN A 23 -4.20 -1.30 -4.37
CA ASN A 23 -5.31 -1.00 -5.27
C ASN A 23 -6.39 -2.09 -5.24
N ARG A 24 -6.00 -3.37 -5.22
CA ARG A 24 -6.96 -4.49 -5.05
C ARG A 24 -7.71 -4.42 -3.73
N VAL A 25 -7.04 -4.01 -2.65
CA VAL A 25 -7.67 -3.80 -1.34
C VAL A 25 -8.68 -2.64 -1.41
N ASP A 26 -8.34 -1.53 -2.07
CA ASP A 26 -9.30 -0.43 -2.28
C ASP A 26 -10.50 -0.81 -3.17
N GLU A 27 -10.33 -1.71 -4.14
CA GLU A 27 -11.47 -2.26 -4.89
C GLU A 27 -12.43 -3.04 -3.98
N LEU A 28 -11.93 -3.75 -2.96
CA LEU A 28 -12.78 -4.43 -1.97
C LEU A 28 -13.59 -3.43 -1.14
N LYS A 29 -13.01 -2.27 -0.81
CA LYS A 29 -13.77 -1.17 -0.18
C LYS A 29 -14.93 -0.74 -1.07
N GLY A 30 -14.69 -0.55 -2.37
CA GLY A 30 -15.72 -0.20 -3.33
C GLY A 30 -16.90 -1.18 -3.30
N LYS A 31 -16.61 -2.49 -3.23
CA LYS A 31 -17.63 -3.54 -3.11
C LYS A 31 -18.39 -3.48 -1.78
N LEU A 32 -17.71 -3.20 -0.67
CA LEU A 32 -18.35 -3.05 0.64
C LEU A 32 -19.31 -1.85 0.66
N THR A 33 -18.88 -0.72 0.09
CA THR A 33 -19.70 0.50 0.03
C THR A 33 -20.83 0.43 -0.99
N ALA A 34 -20.67 -0.40 -2.03
CA ALA A 34 -21.70 -0.65 -3.04
C ALA A 34 -22.76 -1.67 -2.57
N SER A 35 -22.63 -2.24 -1.37
CA SER A 35 -23.64 -3.12 -0.82
C SER A 35 -24.98 -2.37 -0.71
N ALA A 36 -25.95 -2.77 -1.51
CA ALA A 36 -27.26 -2.14 -1.61
C ALA A 36 -28.23 -2.58 -0.49
N VAL A 37 -27.74 -3.29 0.53
CA VAL A 37 -28.59 -3.84 1.59
C VAL A 37 -29.08 -2.71 2.50
N THR A 38 -30.39 -2.50 2.48
CA THR A 38 -31.11 -1.51 3.25
C THR A 38 -31.79 -2.14 4.46
N ALA A 39 -32.31 -1.31 5.37
CA ALA A 39 -33.08 -1.81 6.52
C ALA A 39 -34.34 -2.59 6.11
N ALA A 40 -34.90 -2.33 4.93
CA ALA A 40 -36.07 -3.05 4.43
C ALA A 40 -35.76 -4.51 4.11
N ASP A 41 -34.51 -4.83 3.74
CA ASP A 41 -34.09 -6.17 3.32
C ASP A 41 -33.95 -7.16 4.48
N PHE A 42 -33.86 -6.66 5.73
CA PHE A 42 -33.75 -7.49 6.93
C PHE A 42 -35.09 -8.10 7.39
N GLY A 43 -36.21 -7.56 6.89
CA GLY A 43 -37.54 -7.92 7.34
C GLY A 43 -37.84 -7.49 8.78
N ARG A 44 -39.12 -7.57 9.18
CA ARG A 44 -39.60 -7.08 10.49
C ARG A 44 -38.90 -7.73 11.70
N ALA A 45 -38.57 -9.01 11.61
CA ALA A 45 -37.95 -9.76 12.70
C ALA A 45 -36.49 -9.34 12.99
N ASN A 46 -35.78 -8.79 12.00
CA ASN A 46 -34.36 -8.41 12.13
C ASN A 46 -34.14 -6.91 11.92
N ALA A 47 -35.18 -6.08 12.00
CA ALA A 47 -35.08 -4.63 11.81
C ALA A 47 -34.07 -3.98 12.77
N ALA A 48 -33.94 -4.51 13.99
CA ALA A 48 -32.94 -4.06 14.96
C ALA A 48 -31.49 -4.37 14.52
N SER A 49 -31.28 -5.42 13.72
CA SER A 49 -29.96 -5.82 13.23
C SER A 49 -29.49 -5.00 12.02
N ALA A 50 -30.41 -4.30 11.33
CA ALA A 50 -30.10 -3.52 10.14
C ALA A 50 -29.09 -2.39 10.42
N SER A 51 -29.26 -1.67 11.54
CA SER A 51 -28.36 -0.58 11.92
C SER A 51 -26.96 -1.11 12.28
N ALA A 52 -26.89 -2.24 12.99
CA ALA A 52 -25.63 -2.90 13.33
C ALA A 52 -24.90 -3.39 12.06
N TYR A 53 -25.64 -3.94 11.09
CA TYR A 53 -25.08 -4.36 9.81
C TYR A 53 -24.51 -3.16 9.01
N GLN A 54 -25.28 -2.08 8.87
CA GLN A 54 -24.84 -0.88 8.17
C GLN A 54 -23.61 -0.25 8.83
N THR A 55 -23.61 -0.19 10.17
CA THR A 55 -22.44 0.26 10.95
C THR A 55 -21.24 -0.64 10.73
N GLY A 56 -21.44 -1.96 10.73
CA GLY A 56 -20.40 -2.94 10.46
C GLY A 56 -19.78 -2.77 9.07
N LEU A 57 -20.60 -2.58 8.03
CA LEU A 57 -20.11 -2.31 6.67
C LEU A 57 -19.29 -1.03 6.58
N ALA A 58 -19.74 0.05 7.23
CA ALA A 58 -18.98 1.31 7.27
C ALA A 58 -17.62 1.14 7.97
N ASN A 59 -17.59 0.41 9.08
CA ASN A 59 -16.35 0.10 9.81
C ASN A 59 -15.39 -0.74 8.97
N LEU A 60 -15.90 -1.80 8.31
CA LEU A 60 -15.10 -2.62 7.41
C LEU A 60 -14.51 -1.78 6.26
N ALA A 61 -15.32 -0.94 5.62
CA ALA A 61 -14.85 -0.05 4.55
C ALA A 61 -13.75 0.92 5.06
N SER A 62 -13.87 1.40 6.29
CA SER A 62 -12.86 2.26 6.93
C SER A 62 -11.54 1.50 7.18
N TRP A 63 -11.61 0.29 7.74
CA TRP A 63 -10.41 -0.52 7.99
C TRP A 63 -9.70 -0.93 6.70
N VAL A 64 -10.44 -1.30 5.66
CA VAL A 64 -9.90 -1.61 4.33
C VAL A 64 -9.17 -0.39 3.76
N ALA A 65 -9.77 0.81 3.85
CA ALA A 65 -9.13 2.04 3.41
C ALA A 65 -7.83 2.34 4.19
N ALA A 66 -7.85 2.17 5.51
CA ALA A 66 -6.68 2.38 6.36
C ALA A 66 -5.56 1.39 6.02
N HIS A 67 -5.90 0.13 5.75
CA HIS A 67 -4.94 -0.90 5.35
C HIS A 67 -4.30 -0.58 3.99
N ALA A 68 -5.11 -0.27 2.97
CA ALA A 68 -4.62 0.14 1.65
C ALA A 68 -3.71 1.38 1.74
N LYS A 69 -4.09 2.36 2.57
CA LYS A 69 -3.23 3.53 2.85
C LYS A 69 -1.90 3.12 3.47
N GLY A 70 -1.90 2.27 4.50
CA GLY A 70 -0.67 1.80 5.13
C GLY A 70 0.26 1.07 4.16
N MET A 71 -0.29 0.29 3.25
CA MET A 71 0.47 -0.37 2.19
C MET A 71 1.12 0.62 1.22
N ARG A 72 0.38 1.66 0.78
CA ARG A 72 0.94 2.72 -0.06
C ARG A 72 2.03 3.50 0.65
N ASP A 73 1.78 3.88 1.91
CA ASP A 73 2.76 4.59 2.72
C ASP A 73 4.04 3.74 2.90
N PHE A 74 3.92 2.41 3.00
CA PHE A 74 5.06 1.49 3.04
C PHE A 74 5.78 1.38 1.69
N ALA A 75 5.06 1.25 0.58
CA ALA A 75 5.63 1.25 -0.77
C ALA A 75 6.40 2.56 -1.07
N ASP A 76 5.85 3.70 -0.66
CA ASP A 76 6.50 5.00 -0.80
C ASP A 76 7.79 5.08 0.02
N ARG A 77 7.82 4.51 1.24
CA ARG A 77 9.03 4.43 2.06
C ARG A 77 10.10 3.56 1.39
N LEU A 78 9.72 2.44 0.78
CA LEU A 78 10.64 1.59 0.01
C LEU A 78 11.23 2.33 -1.19
N ASN A 79 10.40 3.06 -1.95
CA ASN A 79 10.87 3.87 -3.07
C ASN A 79 11.81 5.01 -2.63
N ARG A 80 11.53 5.66 -1.50
CA ARG A 80 12.44 6.68 -0.93
C ARG A 80 13.76 6.06 -0.47
N SER A 81 13.71 4.88 0.15
CA SER A 81 14.93 4.18 0.56
C SER A 81 15.79 3.80 -0.64
N LYS A 82 15.18 3.37 -1.76
CA LYS A 82 15.88 3.18 -3.02
C LYS A 82 16.63 4.44 -3.48
N GLY A 83 15.96 5.59 -3.51
CA GLY A 83 16.59 6.85 -3.93
C GLY A 83 17.78 7.26 -3.06
N GLY A 84 17.74 6.91 -1.77
CA GLY A 84 18.89 7.08 -0.87
C GLY A 84 20.09 6.21 -1.25
N TYR A 85 19.86 4.95 -1.66
CA TYR A 85 20.92 4.06 -2.15
C TYR A 85 21.52 4.56 -3.46
N GLU A 86 20.69 4.96 -4.44
CA GLU A 86 21.17 5.49 -5.72
C GLU A 86 21.99 6.77 -5.55
N TRP A 87 21.60 7.65 -4.61
CA TRP A 87 22.36 8.87 -4.29
C TRP A 87 23.71 8.56 -3.64
N ALA A 88 23.75 7.60 -2.71
CA ALA A 88 24.99 7.17 -2.07
C ALA A 88 25.96 6.51 -3.06
N GLU A 89 25.45 5.74 -4.03
CA GLU A 89 26.26 5.21 -5.15
C GLU A 89 26.81 6.33 -6.02
N GLY A 90 25.97 7.29 -6.45
CA GLY A 90 26.40 8.43 -7.27
C GLY A 90 27.50 9.26 -6.61
N SER A 91 27.39 9.53 -5.30
CA SER A 91 28.41 10.25 -4.54
C SER A 91 29.70 9.44 -4.41
N SER A 92 29.59 8.16 -4.04
CA SER A 92 30.76 7.30 -3.85
C SER A 92 31.51 7.03 -5.16
N SER A 93 30.80 6.85 -6.28
CA SER A 93 31.40 6.69 -7.60
C SER A 93 32.02 7.98 -8.11
N ALA A 94 31.43 9.15 -7.83
CA ALA A 94 32.03 10.44 -8.15
C ALA A 94 33.32 10.69 -7.35
N ASP A 95 33.32 10.34 -6.07
CA ASP A 95 34.50 10.47 -5.20
C ASP A 95 35.61 9.48 -5.59
N LEU A 96 35.27 8.23 -5.94
CA LEU A 96 36.24 7.25 -6.47
C LEU A 96 36.84 7.69 -7.81
N ASN A 97 36.03 8.22 -8.72
CA ASN A 97 36.53 8.76 -10.00
C ASN A 97 37.41 9.99 -9.78
N ARG A 98 37.07 10.86 -8.83
CA ARG A 98 37.85 12.06 -8.50
C ARG A 98 39.13 11.74 -7.72
N ALA A 99 39.12 10.68 -6.90
CA ALA A 99 40.28 10.21 -6.14
C ALA A 99 41.32 9.44 -6.99
N GLY A 100 41.08 9.26 -8.30
CA GLY A 100 42.04 8.68 -9.23
C GLY A 100 42.03 7.16 -9.24
N GLY A 101 40.89 6.57 -9.63
CA GLY A 101 40.79 5.15 -9.93
C GLY A 101 41.89 4.69 -10.89
N ARG A 102 42.85 3.95 -10.35
CA ARG A 102 43.72 3.00 -11.06
C ARG A 102 43.17 1.61 -10.81
#